data_AF-A0A658NMN0-F1
#
_entry.id   AF-A0A658NMN0-F1
#
_cell.length_a   1.000
_cell.length_b   1.000
_cell.length_c   1.000
_cell.angle_alpha   90.00
_cell.angle_beta   90.00
_cell.angle_gamma   90.00
#
_symmetry.space_group_name_H-M   'P 1'
#
loop_
_entity.id
_entity.type
_entity.pdbx_description
1 polymer ?
#
loop_
_entity_poly.entity_id
_entity_poly.type
_entity_poly.pdbx_seq_one_letter_code
_entity_poly.pdbx_strand_id
1 'polypeptide(L)'
;YVRDEDRSMEDIAFDFFMLNRMNVSGIVKGGPIGGYSQSGKYNIGARFNKDELIRRIDAIAARSDSIMVRNDEGSHFCSRL
;
A
#
# COMPACT_ATOMS: atom_id res chain seq x y z
N TYR A 1 20.27 -5.30 8.95
CA TYR A 1 18.96 -5.35 8.26
C TYR A 1 18.17 -6.46 8.89
N VAL A 2 16.91 -6.21 9.30
CA VAL A 2 16.00 -7.27 9.76
C VAL A 2 15.76 -8.20 8.59
N ARG A 3 15.87 -9.51 8.78
CA ARG A 3 15.60 -10.47 7.71
C ARG A 3 14.10 -10.54 7.49
N ASP A 4 13.65 -10.77 6.27
CA ASP A 4 12.21 -10.82 5.96
C ASP A 4 11.46 -11.89 6.75
N GLU A 5 12.17 -12.95 7.16
CA GLU A 5 11.69 -14.04 8.03
C GLU A 5 11.40 -13.61 9.48
N ASP A 6 11.94 -12.46 9.92
CA ASP A 6 11.75 -11.91 11.27
C ASP A 6 10.63 -10.84 11.32
N ARG A 7 9.90 -10.62 10.22
CA ARG A 7 8.88 -9.57 10.10
C ARG A 7 7.46 -10.11 10.22
N SER A 8 6.61 -9.36 10.92
CA SER A 8 5.18 -9.66 10.95
C SER A 8 4.50 -9.31 9.61
N MET A 9 3.34 -9.91 9.35
CA MET A 9 2.54 -9.57 8.17
C MET A 9 2.07 -8.11 8.24
N GLU A 10 1.80 -7.62 9.43
CA GLU A 10 1.44 -6.24 9.74
C GLU A 10 2.55 -5.27 9.35
N ASP A 11 3.81 -5.60 9.66
CA ASP A 11 4.96 -4.80 9.25
C ASP A 11 5.06 -4.74 7.71
N ILE A 12 4.91 -5.89 7.04
CA ILE A 12 4.97 -5.98 5.57
C ILE A 12 3.85 -5.16 4.92
N ALA A 13 2.62 -5.29 5.43
CA ALA A 13 1.48 -4.53 4.96
C ALA A 13 1.67 -3.03 5.16
N PHE A 14 2.20 -2.62 6.32
CA PHE A 14 2.48 -1.22 6.63
C PHE A 14 3.54 -0.64 5.69
N ASP A 15 4.66 -1.34 5.48
CA ASP A 15 5.70 -0.88 4.55
C ASP A 15 5.18 -0.76 3.13
N PHE A 16 4.44 -1.76 2.64
CA PHE A 16 3.83 -1.70 1.31
C PHE A 16 2.87 -0.51 1.19
N PHE A 17 2.03 -0.29 2.18
CA PHE A 17 1.11 0.84 2.23
C PHE A 17 1.85 2.18 2.18
N MET A 18 2.90 2.31 2.98
CA MET A 18 3.73 3.52 3.02
C MET A 18 4.43 3.75 1.68
N LEU A 19 5.04 2.72 1.09
CA LEU A 19 5.65 2.83 -0.24
C LEU A 19 4.61 3.21 -1.31
N ASN A 20 3.42 2.62 -1.28
CA ASN A 20 2.33 2.99 -2.20
C ASN A 20 1.86 4.44 -2.01
N ARG A 21 1.91 4.99 -0.80
CA ARG A 21 1.53 6.39 -0.58
C ARG A 21 2.62 7.37 -0.94
N MET A 22 3.85 7.02 -0.64
CA MET A 22 4.97 7.96 -0.67
C MET A 22 5.75 7.91 -1.98
N ASN A 23 5.60 6.86 -2.80
CA ASN A 23 6.29 6.77 -4.07
C ASN A 23 5.55 7.48 -5.22
N VAL A 24 6.31 7.81 -6.26
CA VAL A 24 5.78 8.33 -7.52
C VAL A 24 4.71 7.37 -8.08
N SER A 25 3.51 7.90 -8.27
CA SER A 25 2.33 7.16 -8.75
C SER A 25 1.95 5.92 -7.91
N GLY A 26 2.47 5.81 -6.68
CA GLY A 26 2.29 4.66 -5.81
C GLY A 26 2.92 3.35 -6.29
N ILE A 27 3.89 3.44 -7.21
CA ILE A 27 4.65 2.29 -7.70
C ILE A 27 5.70 1.92 -6.65
N VAL A 28 5.72 0.67 -6.18
CA VAL A 28 6.65 0.20 -5.12
C VAL A 28 8.11 0.47 -5.48
N LYS A 29 8.48 0.31 -6.75
CA LYS A 29 9.84 0.60 -7.26
C LYS A 29 9.98 2.00 -7.91
N GLY A 30 8.98 2.86 -7.77
CA GLY A 30 8.93 4.19 -8.40
C GLY A 30 9.81 5.24 -7.71
N GLY A 31 10.33 4.96 -6.51
CA GLY A 31 11.07 5.92 -5.70
C GLY A 31 10.17 6.98 -5.07
N PRO A 32 10.67 7.71 -4.05
CA PRO A 32 9.86 8.65 -3.28
C PRO A 32 9.43 9.84 -4.13
N ILE A 33 8.19 10.29 -3.94
CA ILE A 33 7.71 11.56 -4.50
C ILE A 33 8.61 12.69 -4.01
N GLY A 34 8.95 13.63 -4.90
CA GLY A 34 9.89 14.71 -4.59
C GLY A 34 11.36 14.31 -4.73
N GLY A 35 11.65 13.07 -5.13
CA GLY A 35 13.00 12.54 -5.30
C GLY A 35 13.67 12.18 -3.97
N TYR A 36 14.78 11.44 -4.02
CA TYR A 36 15.48 11.02 -2.80
C TYR A 36 15.97 12.20 -1.93
N SER A 37 16.32 13.33 -2.54
CA SER A 37 16.68 14.58 -1.86
C SER A 37 15.47 15.37 -1.32
N GLN A 38 14.24 14.93 -1.62
CA GLN A 38 12.99 15.61 -1.21
C GLN A 38 12.92 17.09 -1.65
N SER A 39 13.53 17.42 -2.77
CA SER A 39 13.62 18.80 -3.30
C SER A 39 12.61 19.09 -4.42
N GLY A 40 11.79 18.12 -4.82
CA GLY A 40 10.74 18.32 -5.81
C GLY A 40 9.54 19.10 -5.28
N LYS A 41 8.67 19.56 -6.20
CA LYS A 41 7.46 20.36 -5.89
C LYS A 41 6.56 19.74 -4.82
N TYR A 42 6.48 18.42 -4.76
CA TYR A 42 5.73 17.67 -3.75
C TYR A 42 6.69 16.74 -3.02
N ASN A 43 6.66 16.77 -1.70
CA ASN A 43 7.41 15.85 -0.84
C ASN A 43 6.52 14.71 -0.34
N ILE A 44 7.10 13.77 0.41
CA ILE A 44 6.40 12.64 1.00
C ILE A 44 5.16 13.07 1.82
N GLY A 45 5.26 14.17 2.56
CA GLY A 45 4.18 14.71 3.38
C GLY A 45 2.93 15.08 2.57
N ALA A 46 3.09 15.51 1.32
CA ALA A 46 1.97 15.85 0.43
C ALA A 46 1.04 14.65 0.13
N ARG A 47 1.50 13.42 0.38
CA ARG A 47 0.72 12.19 0.18
C ARG A 47 0.35 11.46 1.48
N PHE A 48 0.92 11.87 2.62
CA PHE A 48 0.66 11.24 3.92
C PHE A 48 -0.39 12.03 4.73
N ASN A 49 -1.63 12.02 4.27
CA ASN A 49 -2.76 12.53 5.05
C ASN A 49 -3.26 11.45 6.02
N LYS A 50 -2.70 11.41 7.23
CA LYS A 50 -2.95 10.36 8.23
C LYS A 50 -4.44 10.12 8.49
N ASP A 51 -5.22 11.18 8.74
CA ASP A 51 -6.63 11.04 9.13
C ASP A 51 -7.48 10.45 8.00
N GLU A 52 -7.28 10.93 6.77
CA GLU A 52 -7.98 10.39 5.60
C GLU A 52 -7.55 8.95 5.28
N LEU A 53 -6.29 8.60 5.55
CA LEU A 53 -5.78 7.24 5.36
C LEU A 53 -6.41 6.26 6.35
N ILE A 54 -6.48 6.63 7.63
CA ILE A 54 -7.16 5.84 8.67
C ILE A 54 -8.62 5.62 8.28
N ARG A 55 -9.34 6.70 7.93
CA ARG A 55 -10.75 6.63 7.53
C ARG A 55 -11.00 5.66 6.37
N ARG A 56 -10.09 5.58 5.40
CA ARG A 56 -10.18 4.64 4.27
C ARG A 56 -9.96 3.20 4.69
N ILE A 57 -9.00 2.96 5.57
CA ILE A 57 -8.74 1.62 6.12
C ILE A 57 -9.96 1.14 6.91
N ASP A 58 -10.52 1.98 7.77
CA ASP A 58 -11.72 1.66 8.55
C ASP A 58 -12.93 1.37 7.65
N ALA A 59 -13.10 2.13 6.56
CA ALA A 59 -14.19 1.91 5.61
C ALA A 59 -14.07 0.56 4.86
N ILE A 60 -12.84 0.11 4.57
CA ILE A 60 -12.59 -1.22 3.99
C ILE A 60 -12.85 -2.30 5.04
N ALA A 61 -12.33 -2.11 6.27
CA ALA A 61 -12.50 -3.05 7.38
C ALA A 61 -13.97 -3.29 7.73
N ALA A 62 -14.80 -2.23 7.72
CA ALA A 62 -16.24 -2.31 7.94
C ALA A 62 -16.99 -3.17 6.91
N ARG A 63 -16.36 -3.49 5.78
CA ARG A 63 -16.90 -4.37 4.72
C ARG A 63 -16.11 -5.67 4.57
N SER A 64 -15.20 -5.97 5.49
CA SER A 64 -14.27 -7.10 5.38
C SER A 64 -15.00 -8.45 5.22
N ASP A 65 -16.12 -8.66 5.91
CA ASP A 65 -16.96 -9.86 5.77
C ASP A 65 -17.54 -10.05 4.35
N SER A 66 -17.61 -8.99 3.55
CA SER A 66 -18.06 -9.00 2.16
C SER A 66 -16.91 -8.94 1.14
N ILE A 67 -15.66 -9.00 1.60
CA ILE A 67 -14.47 -8.89 0.75
C ILE A 67 -13.68 -10.19 0.82
N MET A 68 -13.47 -10.82 -0.32
CA MET A 68 -12.60 -12.00 -0.45
C MET A 68 -11.40 -11.65 -1.32
N VAL A 69 -10.19 -11.75 -0.77
CA VAL A 69 -8.94 -11.50 -1.49
C VAL A 69 -8.36 -12.82 -1.96
N ARG A 70 -8.01 -12.90 -3.25
CA ARG A 70 -7.38 -14.07 -3.87
C ARG A 70 -6.26 -13.62 -4.79
N ASN A 71 -5.21 -14.43 -4.89
CA ASN A 71 -4.13 -14.26 -5.85
C ASN A 71 -4.23 -15.34 -6.93
N ASP A 72 -5.39 -15.42 -7.58
CA ASP A 72 -5.60 -16.31 -8.71
C ASP A 72 -5.24 -15.59 -10.01
N GLU A 73 -4.78 -16.36 -10.99
CA GLU A 73 -4.69 -15.86 -12.36
C GLU A 73 -6.11 -15.53 -12.88
N GLY A 74 -6.21 -14.46 -13.68
CA GLY A 74 -7.50 -13.89 -14.07
C GLY A 74 -8.39 -14.85 -14.86
N SER A 75 -7.84 -15.61 -15.80
CA SER A 75 -8.59 -16.61 -16.56
C SER A 75 -9.10 -17.75 -15.68
N HIS A 76 -8.29 -18.20 -14.71
CA HIS A 76 -8.68 -19.19 -13.72
C HIS A 76 -9.73 -18.69 -12.72
N PHE A 77 -9.71 -17.40 -12.39
CA PHE A 77 -10.78 -16.79 -11.60
C PHE A 77 -12.10 -16.78 -12.38
N CYS A 78 -12.08 -16.31 -13.62
CA CYS A 78 -13.29 -16.21 -14.45
C CYS A 78 -13.92 -17.56 -14.78
N SER A 79 -13.14 -18.65 -14.86
CA SER A 79 -13.69 -19.99 -15.12
C SER A 79 -14.43 -20.63 -13.94
N ARG A 80 -14.31 -20.06 -12.73
CA ARG A 80 -14.95 -20.54 -11.50
C ARG A 80 -16.13 -19.66 -11.05
N LEU A 81 -16.42 -18.58 -11.78
CA LEU A 81 -17.63 -17.78 -11.62
C LEU A 81 -18.82 -18.47 -12.32
#